data_AF-A0A7Z9QEQ9-F1
#
_entry.id   AF-A0A7Z9QEQ9-F1
#
_cell.length_a   1.000
_cell.length_b   1.000
_cell.length_c   1.000
_cell.angle_alpha   90.00
_cell.angle_beta   90.00
_cell.angle_gamma   90.00
#
_symmetry.space_group_name_H-M   'P 1'
#
loop_
_entity.id
_entity.type
_entity.pdbx_description
1 polymer ?
#
loop_
_entity_poly.entity_id
_entity_poly.type
_entity_poly.pdbx_seq_one_letter_code
_entity_poly.pdbx_strand_id
1 'polypeptide(L)'
;MTGNYKENLLPSLISGTINGIIFIVSAMSLAALIFTGPLAAYLPQGIGILLVGSIIFALFSAFTATYPLILIAPQDIPIAILALMAITISTGIGDQLSAEDVYQFIFVAIGVTSIMVGIFFWILGRFRLGKLVRFIPFPVVGGFMAGTGWLIVKFSFSMMTDMDLTLSNAFYFLNSDVLIQWVPGLVFAVVLLLASRRISHYLLTPGILTGSILLFYGITFSQGFAFSDLESAGYLLGPFPEGGLFPGTPLPYVSDFRWDLFMKHFPAIATMMVLNAISVLFNYSGLELIIKEDFDLDKELRLTGYGNILAGFAGTPPGYITLSETSMAYNIGARTR
;
A
#
# COMPACT_ATOMS: atom_id res chain seq x y z
N MET A 1 18.69 3.82 28.20
CA MET A 1 18.09 5.05 27.65
C MET A 1 16.90 5.46 28.52
N THR A 2 17.13 6.15 29.63
CA THR A 2 16.07 6.76 30.45
C THR A 2 15.93 8.23 30.04
N GLY A 3 15.49 8.45 28.81
CA GLY A 3 15.03 9.77 28.37
C GLY A 3 13.70 10.08 29.04
N ASN A 4 13.54 11.30 29.54
CA ASN A 4 12.39 11.75 30.31
C ASN A 4 11.08 11.42 29.55
N TYR A 5 10.30 10.46 30.04
CA TYR A 5 9.16 9.87 29.31
C TYR A 5 8.12 10.93 28.87
N LYS A 6 8.03 12.04 29.62
CA LYS A 6 7.17 13.19 29.32
C LYS A 6 7.66 14.04 28.15
N GLU A 7 8.97 14.17 27.94
CA GLU A 7 9.55 14.96 26.84
C GLU A 7 9.39 14.24 25.49
N ASN A 8 9.32 12.90 25.50
CA ASN A 8 9.18 12.10 24.29
C ASN A 8 7.73 11.84 23.87
N LEU A 9 6.75 12.06 24.77
CA LEU A 9 5.34 11.74 24.51
C LEU A 9 4.75 12.62 23.40
N LEU A 10 5.00 13.93 23.43
CA LEU A 10 4.45 14.86 22.43
C LEU A 10 4.99 14.58 21.01
N PRO A 11 6.32 14.44 20.79
CA PRO A 11 6.87 14.01 19.51
C PRO A 11 6.28 12.68 19.01
N SER A 12 6.13 11.68 19.89
CA SER A 12 5.55 10.38 19.54
C SER A 12 4.07 10.49 19.16
N LEU A 13 3.26 11.29 19.87
CA LEU A 13 1.85 11.52 19.52
C LEU A 13 1.70 12.23 18.18
N ILE A 14 2.52 13.26 17.93
CA ILE A 14 2.53 13.98 16.65
C ILE A 14 2.90 13.01 15.52
N SER A 15 3.99 12.26 15.70
CA SER A 15 4.45 11.28 14.72
C SER A 15 3.41 10.19 14.44
N GLY A 16 2.81 9.60 15.49
CA GLY A 16 1.78 8.58 15.37
C GLY A 16 0.54 9.09 14.65
N THR A 17 0.12 10.34 14.94
CA THR A 17 -1.01 10.98 14.25
C THR A 17 -0.72 11.19 12.77
N ILE A 18 0.47 11.72 12.44
CA ILE A 18 0.86 11.95 11.05
C ILE A 18 0.94 10.64 10.27
N ASN A 19 1.62 9.62 10.83
CA ASN A 19 1.72 8.31 10.19
C ASN A 19 0.36 7.63 10.05
N GLY A 20 -0.56 7.81 11.01
CA GLY A 20 -1.94 7.33 10.90
C GLY A 20 -2.67 7.95 9.70
N ILE A 21 -2.56 9.26 9.51
CA ILE A 21 -3.14 9.96 8.33
C ILE A 21 -2.51 9.41 7.04
N ILE A 22 -1.19 9.26 7.00
CA ILE A 22 -0.48 8.72 5.84
C ILE A 22 -0.96 7.30 5.54
N PHE A 23 -1.09 6.42 6.54
CA PHE A 23 -1.56 5.05 6.36
C PHE A 23 -3.00 4.97 5.87
N ILE A 24 -3.89 5.88 6.29
CA ILE A 24 -5.25 5.94 5.75
C ILE A 24 -5.22 6.27 4.26
N VAL A 25 -4.48 7.31 3.87
CA VAL A 25 -4.37 7.72 2.46
C VAL A 25 -3.71 6.62 1.62
N SER A 26 -2.65 6.00 2.13
CA SER A 26 -1.96 4.89 1.47
C SER A 26 -2.85 3.66 1.33
N ALA A 27 -3.64 3.30 2.35
CA ALA A 27 -4.58 2.20 2.27
C ALA A 27 -5.65 2.43 1.18
N MET A 28 -6.17 3.66 1.09
CA MET A 28 -7.11 4.04 0.03
C MET A 28 -6.48 3.92 -1.35
N SER A 29 -5.28 4.49 -1.53
CA SER A 29 -4.57 4.46 -2.81
C SER A 29 -4.18 3.04 -3.24
N LEU A 30 -3.67 2.21 -2.34
CA LEU A 30 -3.24 0.85 -2.65
C LEU A 30 -4.43 -0.08 -2.88
N ALA A 31 -5.54 0.09 -2.15
CA ALA A 31 -6.78 -0.64 -2.41
C ALA A 31 -7.30 -0.39 -3.83
N ALA A 32 -7.27 0.88 -4.27
CA ALA A 32 -7.72 1.27 -5.60
C ALA A 32 -6.89 0.67 -6.74
N LEU A 33 -5.67 0.19 -6.48
CA LEU A 33 -4.89 -0.53 -7.48
C LEU A 33 -5.45 -1.94 -7.73
N ILE A 34 -5.96 -2.61 -6.70
CA ILE A 34 -6.49 -3.98 -6.80
C ILE A 34 -7.96 -3.98 -7.20
N PHE A 35 -8.76 -3.13 -6.55
CA PHE A 35 -10.21 -3.10 -6.67
C PHE A 35 -10.65 -1.98 -7.60
N THR A 36 -10.31 -2.14 -8.88
CA THR A 36 -10.65 -1.21 -9.97
C THR A 36 -11.37 -1.95 -11.11
N GLY A 37 -11.94 -1.20 -12.06
CA GLY A 37 -12.69 -1.74 -13.19
C GLY A 37 -13.81 -2.70 -12.73
N PRO A 38 -13.81 -3.97 -13.16
CA PRO A 38 -14.82 -4.95 -12.73
C PRO A 38 -14.94 -5.15 -11.21
N LEU A 39 -13.89 -4.81 -10.45
CA LEU A 39 -13.86 -4.92 -8.99
C LEU A 39 -14.10 -3.59 -8.26
N ALA A 40 -14.39 -2.50 -8.97
CA ALA A 40 -14.59 -1.17 -8.38
C ALA A 40 -15.68 -1.15 -7.29
N ALA A 41 -16.73 -1.98 -7.45
CA ALA A 41 -17.80 -2.11 -6.46
C ALA A 41 -17.31 -2.68 -5.10
N TYR A 42 -16.15 -3.34 -5.08
CA TYR A 42 -15.52 -3.92 -3.89
C TYR A 42 -14.38 -3.06 -3.33
N LEU A 43 -14.19 -1.85 -3.86
CA LEU A 43 -13.19 -0.90 -3.35
C LEU A 43 -13.35 -0.62 -1.85
N PRO A 44 -14.56 -0.38 -1.29
CA PRO A 44 -14.74 -0.19 0.14
C PRO A 44 -14.14 -1.34 0.99
N GLN A 45 -14.36 -2.58 0.56
CA GLN A 45 -13.86 -3.80 1.19
C GLN A 45 -12.34 -3.85 1.11
N GLY A 46 -11.77 -3.52 -0.06
CA GLY A 46 -10.33 -3.39 -0.26
C GLY A 46 -9.69 -2.39 0.70
N ILE A 47 -10.29 -1.21 0.85
CA ILE A 47 -9.82 -0.18 1.81
C ILE A 47 -9.86 -0.75 3.23
N GLY A 48 -10.96 -1.42 3.60
CA GLY A 48 -11.09 -2.08 4.91
C GLY A 48 -10.01 -3.12 5.17
N ILE A 49 -9.70 -3.96 4.19
CA ILE A 49 -8.63 -4.98 4.27
C ILE A 49 -7.26 -4.33 4.53
N LEU A 50 -6.91 -3.26 3.82
CA LEU A 50 -5.63 -2.59 4.01
C LEU A 50 -5.54 -1.80 5.32
N LEU A 51 -6.64 -1.17 5.76
CA LEU A 51 -6.70 -0.48 7.05
C LEU A 51 -6.54 -1.47 8.21
N VAL A 52 -7.24 -2.60 8.18
CA VAL A 52 -7.09 -3.66 9.18
C VAL A 52 -5.67 -4.25 9.15
N GLY A 53 -5.10 -4.46 7.97
CA GLY A 53 -3.69 -4.86 7.84
C GLY A 53 -2.74 -3.87 8.50
N SER A 54 -2.94 -2.57 8.28
CA SER A 54 -2.14 -1.51 8.90
C SER A 54 -2.27 -1.53 10.43
N ILE A 55 -3.46 -1.78 10.97
CA ILE A 55 -3.66 -1.93 12.42
C ILE A 55 -2.94 -3.17 12.96
N ILE A 56 -3.07 -4.33 12.29
CA ILE A 56 -2.40 -5.57 12.69
C ILE A 56 -0.89 -5.37 12.71
N PHE A 57 -0.32 -4.78 11.65
CA PHE A 57 1.10 -4.51 11.56
C PHE A 57 1.57 -3.48 12.58
N ALA A 58 0.81 -2.40 12.82
CA ALA A 58 1.13 -1.40 13.84
C ALA A 58 1.15 -2.02 15.25
N LEU A 59 0.12 -2.80 15.61
CA LEU A 59 0.08 -3.51 16.89
C LEU A 59 1.22 -4.51 17.00
N PHE A 60 1.45 -5.32 15.97
CA PHE A 60 2.54 -6.28 15.93
C PHE A 60 3.90 -5.60 16.14
N SER A 61 4.15 -4.49 15.45
CA SER A 61 5.38 -3.71 15.60
C SER A 61 5.50 -3.11 17.00
N ALA A 62 4.40 -2.56 17.55
CA ALA A 62 4.38 -2.00 18.91
C ALA A 62 4.79 -3.00 20.00
N PHE A 63 4.62 -4.31 19.78
CA PHE A 63 5.10 -5.33 20.71
C PHE A 63 6.48 -5.89 20.36
N THR A 64 6.77 -6.08 19.07
CA THR A 64 7.92 -6.88 18.61
C THR A 64 9.11 -6.07 18.07
N ALA A 65 8.91 -4.80 17.71
CA ALA A 65 9.94 -3.98 17.07
C ALA A 65 11.22 -3.90 17.90
N THR A 66 12.35 -4.16 17.24
CA THR A 66 13.68 -4.06 17.87
C THR A 66 14.10 -2.62 18.12
N TYR A 67 13.59 -1.69 17.32
CA TYR A 67 13.73 -0.25 17.51
C TYR A 67 12.36 0.41 17.66
N PRO A 68 12.13 1.32 18.64
CA PRO A 68 10.80 1.79 19.01
C PRO A 68 9.99 2.44 17.88
N LEU A 69 10.65 3.02 16.87
CA LEU A 69 9.98 3.77 15.82
C LEU A 69 9.70 2.96 14.56
N ILE A 70 10.07 1.66 14.54
CA ILE A 70 9.79 0.81 13.39
C ILE A 70 8.28 0.74 13.20
N LEU A 71 7.83 1.20 12.05
CA LEU A 71 6.45 1.06 11.61
C LEU A 71 6.40 0.10 10.43
N ILE A 72 5.38 -0.75 10.43
CA ILE A 72 5.13 -1.75 9.39
C ILE A 72 3.75 -1.46 8.84
N ALA A 73 3.62 -1.49 7.52
CA ALA A 73 2.36 -1.33 6.82
C ALA A 73 2.38 -2.16 5.52
N PRO A 74 1.21 -2.44 4.91
CA PRO A 74 1.14 -2.95 3.55
C PRO A 74 1.96 -2.12 2.56
N GLN A 75 2.53 -2.77 1.54
CA GLN A 75 3.48 -2.13 0.62
C GLN A 75 3.03 -2.23 -0.83
N ASP A 76 3.58 -1.39 -1.68
CA ASP A 76 3.23 -1.25 -3.11
C ASP A 76 3.63 -2.45 -3.96
N ILE A 77 4.82 -3.04 -3.73
CA ILE A 77 5.32 -4.20 -4.50
C ILE A 77 4.33 -5.38 -4.45
N PRO A 78 3.83 -5.84 -3.28
CA PRO A 78 2.80 -6.86 -3.20
C PRO A 78 1.51 -6.48 -3.93
N ILE A 79 1.06 -5.25 -3.72
CA ILE A 79 -0.21 -4.74 -4.22
C ILE A 79 -0.21 -4.73 -5.76
N ALA A 80 0.89 -4.33 -6.39
CA ALA A 80 1.00 -4.30 -7.85
C ALA A 80 0.82 -5.69 -8.49
N ILE A 81 1.35 -6.73 -7.86
CA ILE A 81 1.25 -8.11 -8.35
C ILE A 81 -0.15 -8.70 -8.09
N LEU A 82 -0.73 -8.38 -6.93
CA LEU A 82 -2.11 -8.75 -6.61
C LEU A 82 -3.10 -8.05 -7.55
N ALA A 83 -2.85 -6.78 -7.90
CA ALA A 83 -3.63 -6.03 -8.89
C ALA A 83 -3.51 -6.65 -10.29
N LEU A 84 -2.30 -7.01 -10.72
CA LEU A 84 -2.11 -7.71 -11.99
C LEU A 84 -2.86 -9.05 -12.03
N MET A 85 -2.87 -9.80 -10.91
CA MET A 85 -3.64 -11.03 -10.77
C MET A 85 -5.14 -10.76 -10.88
N ALA A 86 -5.66 -9.76 -10.17
CA ALA A 86 -7.06 -9.35 -10.22
C ALA A 86 -7.51 -9.06 -11.66
N ILE A 87 -6.72 -8.27 -12.39
CA ILE A 87 -7.01 -7.94 -13.80
C ILE A 87 -6.97 -9.19 -14.68
N THR A 88 -5.92 -10.01 -14.56
CA THR A 88 -5.76 -11.20 -15.42
C THR A 88 -6.93 -12.16 -15.25
N ILE A 89 -7.43 -12.31 -14.02
CA ILE A 89 -8.58 -13.18 -13.73
C ILE A 89 -9.88 -12.56 -14.21
N SER A 90 -10.09 -11.26 -13.95
CA SER A 90 -11.30 -10.55 -14.37
C SER A 90 -11.44 -10.46 -15.89
N THR A 91 -10.34 -10.36 -16.65
CA THR A 91 -10.38 -10.28 -18.11
C THR A 91 -10.22 -11.63 -18.82
N GLY A 92 -9.59 -12.61 -18.17
CA GLY A 92 -9.24 -13.88 -18.81
C GLY A 92 -10.32 -14.96 -18.71
N ILE A 93 -10.84 -15.19 -17.49
CA ILE A 93 -11.87 -16.21 -17.21
C ILE A 93 -13.20 -15.53 -16.82
N GLY A 94 -13.24 -14.18 -16.81
CA GLY A 94 -14.36 -13.38 -16.37
C GLY A 94 -15.69 -13.63 -17.07
N ASP A 95 -15.70 -14.21 -18.28
CA ASP A 95 -16.96 -14.64 -18.92
C ASP A 95 -17.67 -15.78 -18.15
N GLN A 96 -16.96 -16.46 -17.25
CA GLN A 96 -17.47 -17.58 -16.44
C GLN A 96 -17.58 -17.28 -14.95
N LEU A 97 -17.01 -16.17 -14.46
CA LEU A 97 -16.97 -15.82 -13.04
C LEU A 97 -17.62 -14.46 -12.83
N SER A 98 -18.51 -14.36 -11.84
CA SER A 98 -19.08 -13.07 -11.45
C SER A 98 -18.01 -12.17 -10.81
N ALA A 99 -18.26 -10.85 -10.78
CA ALA A 99 -17.38 -9.92 -10.07
C ALA A 99 -17.23 -10.29 -8.58
N GLU A 100 -18.27 -10.90 -7.99
CA GLU A 100 -18.23 -11.41 -6.63
C GLU A 100 -17.27 -12.59 -6.48
N ASP A 101 -17.32 -13.56 -7.39
CA ASP A 101 -16.42 -14.72 -7.37
C ASP A 101 -14.96 -14.29 -7.50
N VAL A 102 -14.69 -13.31 -8.38
CA VAL A 102 -13.35 -12.74 -8.56
C VAL A 102 -12.91 -11.99 -7.30
N TYR A 103 -13.79 -11.20 -6.68
CA TYR A 103 -13.51 -10.54 -5.39
C TYR A 103 -13.14 -11.56 -4.30
N GLN A 104 -13.96 -12.59 -4.11
CA GLN A 104 -13.74 -13.63 -3.11
C GLN A 104 -12.41 -14.37 -3.35
N PHE A 105 -12.12 -14.70 -4.62
CA PHE A 105 -10.85 -15.27 -5.01
C PHE A 105 -9.68 -14.35 -4.64
N ILE A 106 -9.73 -13.06 -5.01
CA ILE A 106 -8.66 -12.12 -4.74
C ILE A 106 -8.48 -11.90 -3.23
N PHE A 107 -9.55 -11.88 -2.46
CA PHE A 107 -9.47 -11.75 -1.02
C PHE A 107 -8.71 -12.91 -0.36
N VAL A 108 -8.99 -14.16 -0.78
CA VAL A 108 -8.21 -15.34 -0.34
C VAL A 108 -6.77 -15.27 -0.85
N ALA A 109 -6.56 -14.90 -2.12
CA ALA A 109 -5.24 -14.82 -2.72
C ALA A 109 -4.33 -13.80 -2.00
N ILE A 110 -4.88 -12.66 -1.55
CA ILE A 110 -4.19 -11.67 -0.72
C ILE A 110 -3.66 -12.33 0.57
N GLY A 111 -4.54 -13.00 1.32
CA GLY A 111 -4.17 -13.65 2.58
C GLY A 111 -3.14 -14.76 2.40
N VAL A 112 -3.35 -15.66 1.42
CA VAL A 112 -2.41 -16.75 1.10
C VAL A 112 -1.05 -16.19 0.69
N THR A 113 -1.03 -15.14 -0.14
CA THR A 113 0.21 -14.49 -0.57
C THR A 113 0.95 -13.86 0.61
N SER A 114 0.26 -13.23 1.55
CA SER A 114 0.88 -12.71 2.79
C SER A 114 1.48 -13.81 3.64
N ILE A 115 0.78 -14.94 3.82
CA ILE A 115 1.32 -16.10 4.54
C ILE A 115 2.57 -16.64 3.83
N MET A 116 2.54 -16.76 2.50
CA MET A 116 3.68 -17.24 1.71
C MET A 116 4.90 -16.31 1.83
N VAL A 117 4.70 -15.00 1.70
CA VAL A 117 5.77 -14.00 1.93
C VAL A 117 6.31 -14.10 3.36
N GLY A 118 5.42 -14.28 4.33
CA GLY A 118 5.81 -14.41 5.73
C GLY A 118 6.65 -15.66 6.02
N ILE A 119 6.26 -16.81 5.47
CA ILE A 119 7.04 -18.06 5.54
C ILE A 119 8.39 -17.86 4.83
N PHE A 120 8.39 -17.24 3.65
CA PHE A 120 9.62 -16.98 2.91
C PHE A 120 10.61 -16.12 3.71
N PHE A 121 10.17 -15.01 4.30
CA PHE A 121 11.00 -14.17 5.16
C PHE A 121 11.50 -14.90 6.40
N TRP A 122 10.63 -15.69 7.04
CA TRP A 122 11.01 -16.52 8.16
C TRP A 122 12.11 -17.52 7.78
N ILE A 123 11.99 -18.19 6.63
CA ILE A 123 13.02 -19.10 6.08
C ILE A 123 14.33 -18.32 5.87
N LEU A 124 14.30 -17.19 5.16
CA LEU A 124 15.50 -16.40 4.89
C LEU A 124 16.22 -16.01 6.19
N GLY A 125 15.48 -15.48 7.17
CA GLY A 125 16.05 -15.09 8.45
C GLY A 125 16.48 -16.28 9.32
N ARG A 126 15.83 -17.44 9.21
CA ARG A 126 16.23 -18.66 9.96
C ARG A 126 17.53 -19.25 9.45
N PHE A 127 17.72 -19.25 8.13
CA PHE A 127 18.91 -19.79 7.46
C PHE A 127 20.02 -18.76 7.24
N ARG A 128 19.87 -17.53 7.76
CA ARG A 128 20.84 -16.43 7.63
C ARG A 128 21.13 -16.02 6.20
N LEU A 129 20.10 -16.07 5.36
CA LEU A 129 20.17 -15.78 3.93
C LEU A 129 19.91 -14.30 3.61
N GLY A 130 19.73 -13.43 4.63
CA GLY A 130 19.56 -11.99 4.41
C GLY A 130 20.72 -11.37 3.62
N LYS A 131 21.94 -11.91 3.77
CA LYS A 131 23.12 -11.47 3.00
C LYS A 131 23.05 -11.86 1.51
N LEU A 132 22.34 -12.95 1.16
CA LEU A 132 22.29 -13.43 -0.23
C LEU A 132 21.50 -12.50 -1.15
N VAL A 133 20.52 -11.80 -0.60
CA VAL A 133 19.66 -10.89 -1.34
C VAL A 133 20.46 -9.70 -1.91
N ARG A 134 21.62 -9.37 -1.31
CA ARG A 134 22.55 -8.35 -1.82
C ARG A 134 23.23 -8.73 -3.14
N PHE A 135 23.14 -9.99 -3.58
CA PHE A 135 23.72 -10.45 -4.86
C PHE A 135 22.76 -10.36 -6.05
N ILE A 136 21.54 -9.85 -5.86
CA ILE A 136 20.59 -9.71 -6.96
C ILE A 136 21.10 -8.63 -7.93
N PRO A 137 21.21 -8.94 -9.24
CA PRO A 137 21.70 -7.97 -10.20
C PRO A 137 20.83 -6.71 -10.21
N PHE A 138 21.50 -5.56 -10.12
CA PHE A 138 20.84 -4.25 -10.20
C PHE A 138 19.87 -4.11 -11.38
N PRO A 139 20.13 -4.64 -12.60
CA PRO A 139 19.17 -4.58 -13.71
C PRO A 139 17.83 -5.25 -13.42
N VAL A 140 17.79 -6.33 -12.63
CA VAL A 140 16.54 -7.04 -12.29
C VAL A 140 15.67 -6.17 -11.39
N VAL A 141 16.27 -5.56 -10.37
CA VAL A 141 15.59 -4.63 -9.47
C VAL A 141 15.12 -3.40 -10.23
N GLY A 142 15.99 -2.81 -11.06
CA GLY A 142 15.66 -1.64 -11.88
C GLY A 142 14.51 -1.89 -12.85
N GLY A 143 14.53 -3.02 -13.57
CA GLY A 143 13.45 -3.41 -14.48
C GLY A 143 12.13 -3.64 -13.78
N PHE A 144 12.14 -4.30 -12.61
CA PHE A 144 10.93 -4.49 -11.81
C PHE A 144 10.37 -3.16 -11.30
N MET A 145 11.20 -2.29 -10.71
CA MET A 145 10.78 -0.98 -10.20
C MET A 145 10.22 -0.08 -11.30
N ALA A 146 10.79 -0.13 -12.50
CA ALA A 146 10.26 0.56 -13.67
C ALA A 146 8.89 0.00 -14.09
N GLY A 147 8.74 -1.34 -14.08
CA GLY A 147 7.49 -2.02 -14.38
C GLY A 147 6.38 -1.70 -13.38
N THR A 148 6.65 -1.77 -12.07
CA THR A 148 5.68 -1.41 -11.03
C THR A 148 5.32 0.07 -11.08
N GLY A 149 6.31 0.95 -11.29
CA GLY A 149 6.06 2.37 -11.50
C GLY A 149 5.11 2.64 -12.67
N TRP A 150 5.30 1.95 -13.80
CA TRP A 150 4.39 2.06 -14.94
C TRP A 150 2.98 1.51 -14.65
N LEU A 151 2.86 0.40 -13.92
CA LEU A 151 1.57 -0.12 -13.48
C LEU A 151 0.83 0.88 -12.58
N ILE A 152 1.53 1.49 -11.61
CA ILE A 152 0.96 2.53 -10.74
C ILE A 152 0.47 3.71 -11.55
N VAL A 153 1.22 4.15 -12.56
CA VAL A 153 0.75 5.20 -13.49
C VAL A 153 -0.54 4.77 -14.18
N LYS A 154 -0.56 3.58 -14.81
CA LYS A 154 -1.78 3.08 -15.48
C LYS A 154 -2.98 3.02 -14.54
N PHE A 155 -2.80 2.52 -13.32
CA PHE A 155 -3.86 2.41 -12.33
C PHE A 155 -4.32 3.78 -11.82
N SER A 156 -3.41 4.75 -11.69
CA SER A 156 -3.80 6.13 -11.34
C SER A 156 -4.69 6.75 -12.40
N PHE A 157 -4.40 6.54 -13.68
CA PHE A 157 -5.27 6.98 -14.77
C PHE A 157 -6.61 6.24 -14.76
N SER A 158 -6.60 4.92 -14.58
CA SER A 158 -7.82 4.11 -14.49
C SER A 158 -8.71 4.56 -13.33
N MET A 159 -8.13 4.84 -12.16
CA MET A 159 -8.86 5.36 -10.99
C MET A 159 -9.43 6.77 -11.19
N MET A 160 -8.71 7.67 -11.87
CA MET A 160 -9.17 9.04 -12.06
C MET A 160 -10.21 9.18 -13.18
N THR A 161 -10.20 8.26 -14.15
CA THR A 161 -10.97 8.42 -15.40
C THR A 161 -11.93 7.27 -15.71
N ASP A 162 -11.94 6.22 -14.88
CA ASP A 162 -12.61 4.95 -15.12
C ASP A 162 -12.25 4.29 -16.47
N MET A 163 -11.07 4.61 -17.01
CA MET A 163 -10.58 4.11 -18.29
C MET A 163 -9.14 3.61 -18.20
N ASP A 164 -8.90 2.42 -18.76
CA ASP A 164 -7.55 1.87 -18.82
C ASP A 164 -6.67 2.65 -19.79
N LEU A 165 -5.51 3.11 -19.31
CA LEU A 165 -4.52 3.76 -20.19
C LEU A 165 -3.89 2.73 -21.13
N THR A 166 -4.19 2.85 -22.42
CA THR A 166 -3.69 1.99 -23.50
C THR A 166 -3.17 2.83 -24.67
N LEU A 167 -2.34 2.23 -25.52
CA LEU A 167 -1.85 2.93 -26.71
C LEU A 167 -2.99 3.32 -27.67
N SER A 168 -4.07 2.54 -27.71
CA SER A 168 -5.21 2.79 -28.60
C SER A 168 -6.07 3.97 -28.17
N ASN A 169 -6.15 4.26 -26.87
CA ASN A 169 -6.94 5.37 -26.34
C ASN A 169 -6.10 6.56 -25.82
N ALA A 170 -4.78 6.55 -26.01
CA ALA A 170 -3.88 7.59 -25.51
C ALA A 170 -4.30 9.02 -25.91
N PHE A 171 -4.78 9.21 -27.14
CA PHE A 171 -5.27 10.51 -27.62
C PHE A 171 -6.59 10.95 -26.96
N TYR A 172 -7.41 10.00 -26.48
CA TYR A 172 -8.67 10.31 -25.81
C TYR A 172 -8.45 11.02 -24.47
N PHE A 173 -7.33 10.75 -23.79
CA PHE A 173 -6.94 11.43 -22.55
C PHE A 173 -6.61 12.93 -22.74
N LEU A 174 -6.50 13.40 -23.99
CA LEU A 174 -6.30 14.81 -24.33
C LEU A 174 -7.63 15.56 -24.59
N ASN A 175 -8.77 14.86 -24.56
CA ASN A 175 -10.08 15.50 -24.66
C ASN A 175 -10.37 16.32 -23.41
N SER A 176 -11.03 17.47 -23.57
CA SER A 176 -11.33 18.40 -22.47
C SER A 176 -12.05 17.74 -21.29
N ASP A 177 -13.00 16.84 -21.57
CA ASP A 177 -13.79 16.14 -20.56
C ASP A 177 -12.97 15.13 -19.73
N VAL A 178 -11.87 14.62 -20.29
CA VAL A 178 -10.98 13.68 -19.61
C VAL A 178 -9.84 14.43 -18.93
N LEU A 179 -9.36 15.52 -19.52
CA LEU A 179 -8.31 16.37 -18.93
C LEU A 179 -8.72 16.86 -17.53
N ILE A 180 -9.97 17.27 -17.35
CA ILE A 180 -10.45 17.76 -16.04
C ILE A 180 -10.39 16.69 -14.94
N GLN A 181 -10.43 15.41 -15.31
CA GLN A 181 -10.41 14.29 -14.37
C GLN A 181 -8.98 13.98 -13.89
N TRP A 182 -7.98 13.93 -14.79
CA TRP A 182 -6.63 13.48 -14.42
C TRP A 182 -5.60 14.61 -14.24
N VAL A 183 -5.77 15.76 -14.89
CA VAL A 183 -4.81 16.88 -14.79
C VAL A 183 -4.69 17.41 -13.36
N PRO A 184 -5.77 17.58 -12.57
CA PRO A 184 -5.64 17.98 -11.17
C PRO A 184 -4.78 16.99 -10.35
N GLY A 185 -4.94 15.69 -10.59
CA GLY A 185 -4.12 14.64 -9.99
C GLY A 185 -2.64 14.73 -10.40
N LEU A 186 -2.36 14.98 -11.69
CA LEU A 186 -0.98 15.21 -12.16
C LEU A 186 -0.37 16.45 -11.50
N VAL A 187 -1.11 17.56 -11.44
CA VAL A 187 -0.65 18.80 -10.81
C VAL A 187 -0.34 18.55 -9.33
N PHE A 188 -1.23 17.87 -8.62
CA PHE A 188 -1.00 17.46 -7.23
C PHE A 188 0.29 16.63 -7.08
N ALA A 189 0.48 15.61 -7.92
CA ALA A 189 1.66 14.75 -7.89
C ALA A 189 2.96 15.53 -8.16
N VAL A 190 2.96 16.43 -9.15
CA VAL A 190 4.12 17.27 -9.48
C VAL A 190 4.44 18.24 -8.34
N VAL A 191 3.42 18.89 -7.77
CA VAL A 191 3.60 19.81 -6.62
C VAL A 191 4.18 19.05 -5.43
N LEU A 192 3.63 17.89 -5.08
CA LEU A 192 4.13 17.06 -3.98
C LEU A 192 5.57 16.60 -4.22
N LEU A 193 5.91 16.17 -5.44
CA LEU A 193 7.27 15.77 -5.82
C LEU A 193 8.27 16.93 -5.73
N LEU A 194 7.92 18.10 -6.27
CA LEU A 194 8.80 19.28 -6.24
C LEU A 194 8.96 19.82 -4.82
N ALA A 195 7.89 19.86 -4.05
CA ALA A 195 7.91 20.33 -2.67
C ALA A 195 8.76 19.40 -1.79
N SER A 196 8.58 18.07 -1.90
CA SER A 196 9.35 17.09 -1.14
C SER A 196 10.85 17.10 -1.45
N ARG A 197 11.24 17.51 -2.67
CA ARG A 197 12.65 17.71 -3.03
C ARG A 197 13.26 18.99 -2.47
N ARG A 198 12.46 19.99 -2.12
CA ARG A 198 12.92 21.33 -1.70
C ARG A 198 12.75 21.60 -0.22
N ILE A 199 11.79 20.95 0.42
CA ILE A 199 11.38 21.22 1.80
C ILE A 199 11.53 19.94 2.62
N SER A 200 12.40 19.97 3.62
CA SER A 200 12.57 18.88 4.59
C SER A 200 11.80 19.19 5.88
N HIS A 201 10.48 19.13 5.83
CA HIS A 201 9.60 19.38 6.98
C HIS A 201 8.58 18.25 7.17
N TYR A 202 8.38 17.79 8.41
CA TYR A 202 7.52 16.64 8.72
C TYR A 202 6.02 16.89 8.44
N LEU A 203 5.57 18.15 8.53
CA LEU A 203 4.20 18.53 8.15
C LEU A 203 3.99 18.73 6.65
N LEU A 204 5.00 18.52 5.80
CA LEU A 204 4.87 18.78 4.37
C LEU A 204 3.79 17.90 3.71
N THR A 205 3.93 16.59 3.82
CA THR A 205 2.99 15.64 3.19
C THR A 205 1.57 15.79 3.76
N PRO A 206 1.36 15.81 5.09
CA PRO A 206 0.03 16.06 5.67
C PRO A 206 -0.55 17.42 5.27
N GLY A 207 0.27 18.47 5.27
CA GLY A 207 -0.16 19.82 4.92
C GLY A 207 -0.62 19.91 3.46
N ILE A 208 0.11 19.29 2.53
CA ILE A 208 -0.29 19.22 1.12
C ILE A 208 -1.57 18.41 0.96
N LEU A 209 -1.71 17.27 1.64
CA LEU A 209 -2.92 16.44 1.61
C LEU A 209 -4.15 17.23 2.13
N THR A 210 -4.06 17.77 3.34
CA THR A 210 -5.14 18.58 3.94
C THR A 210 -5.45 19.81 3.11
N GLY A 211 -4.42 20.53 2.65
CA GLY A 211 -4.59 21.71 1.80
C GLY A 211 -5.30 21.39 0.49
N SER A 212 -5.02 20.23 -0.11
CA SER A 212 -5.66 19.80 -1.35
C SER A 212 -7.12 19.41 -1.14
N ILE A 213 -7.45 18.76 -0.02
CA ILE A 213 -8.84 18.46 0.38
C ILE A 213 -9.62 19.77 0.58
N LEU A 214 -9.07 20.73 1.32
CA LEU A 214 -9.69 22.02 1.56
C LEU A 214 -9.88 22.82 0.26
N LEU A 215 -8.88 22.79 -0.63
CA LEU A 215 -8.95 23.45 -1.93
C LEU A 215 -10.04 22.81 -2.81
N PHE A 216 -10.12 21.48 -2.87
CA PHE A 216 -11.14 20.76 -3.62
C PHE A 216 -12.56 21.15 -3.16
N TYR A 217 -12.86 21.00 -1.87
CA TYR A 217 -14.18 21.35 -1.34
C TYR A 217 -14.47 22.85 -1.40
N GLY A 218 -13.45 23.71 -1.21
CA GLY A 218 -13.61 25.15 -1.34
C GLY A 218 -14.01 25.56 -2.75
N ILE A 219 -13.39 24.97 -3.77
CA ILE A 219 -13.71 25.24 -5.17
C ILE A 219 -15.11 24.71 -5.52
N THR A 220 -15.43 23.45 -5.18
CA THR A 220 -16.72 22.85 -5.56
C THR A 220 -17.91 23.49 -4.86
N PHE A 221 -17.80 23.79 -3.56
CA PHE A 221 -18.86 24.47 -2.82
C PHE A 221 -19.03 25.92 -3.26
N SER A 222 -17.96 26.62 -3.66
CA SER A 222 -18.07 27.98 -4.22
C SER A 222 -18.82 28.02 -5.56
N GLN A 223 -18.84 26.90 -6.29
CA GLN A 223 -19.58 26.73 -7.54
C GLN A 223 -21.02 26.22 -7.31
N GLY A 224 -21.42 25.96 -6.06
CA GLY A 224 -22.76 25.54 -5.69
C GLY A 224 -23.01 24.03 -5.77
N PHE A 225 -21.99 23.21 -5.99
CA PHE A 225 -22.14 21.74 -5.96
C PHE A 225 -22.38 21.26 -4.52
N ALA A 226 -23.39 20.42 -4.32
CA ALA A 226 -23.58 19.71 -3.08
C ALA A 226 -22.68 18.45 -3.01
N PHE A 227 -22.49 17.91 -1.81
CA PHE A 227 -21.76 16.65 -1.64
C PHE A 227 -22.34 15.51 -2.48
N SER A 228 -23.68 15.40 -2.53
CA SER A 228 -24.38 14.39 -3.33
C SER A 228 -24.10 14.52 -4.83
N ASP A 229 -23.90 15.74 -5.33
CA ASP A 229 -23.58 15.98 -6.74
C ASP A 229 -22.20 15.43 -7.07
N LEU A 230 -21.22 15.70 -6.19
CA LEU A 230 -19.85 15.19 -6.33
C LEU A 230 -19.77 13.67 -6.22
N GLU A 231 -20.54 13.08 -5.30
CA GLU A 231 -20.64 11.63 -5.15
C GLU A 231 -21.28 10.98 -6.38
N SER A 232 -22.42 11.50 -6.84
CA SER A 232 -23.11 10.97 -8.03
C SER A 232 -22.32 11.15 -9.34
N ALA A 233 -21.45 12.17 -9.39
CA ALA A 233 -20.57 12.43 -10.52
C ALA A 233 -19.24 11.66 -10.46
N GLY A 234 -19.02 10.80 -9.45
CA GLY A 234 -17.83 9.96 -9.35
C GLY A 234 -16.56 10.68 -8.88
N TYR A 235 -16.66 11.91 -8.38
CA TYR A 235 -15.50 12.62 -7.82
C TYR A 235 -15.10 12.13 -6.43
N LEU A 236 -15.96 11.34 -5.78
CA LEU A 236 -15.74 10.78 -4.44
C LEU A 236 -15.76 9.25 -4.52
N LEU A 237 -14.98 8.58 -3.65
CA LEU A 237 -14.87 7.11 -3.62
C LEU A 237 -16.13 6.39 -3.05
N GLY A 238 -17.10 7.15 -2.54
CA GLY A 238 -18.33 6.62 -1.95
C GLY A 238 -19.37 6.22 -3.01
N PRO A 239 -20.54 5.72 -2.59
CA PRO A 239 -20.98 5.58 -1.19
C PRO A 239 -20.31 4.40 -0.47
N PHE A 240 -19.95 4.60 0.80
CA PHE A 240 -19.44 3.53 1.65
C PHE A 240 -20.60 2.78 2.34
N PRO A 241 -20.49 1.46 2.53
CA PRO A 241 -21.54 0.67 3.19
C PRO A 241 -21.72 1.05 4.66
N GLU A 242 -22.98 1.09 5.14
CA GLU A 242 -23.31 1.46 6.53
C GLU A 242 -22.71 0.50 7.59
N GLY A 243 -22.46 -0.75 7.22
CA GLY A 243 -21.90 -1.79 8.10
C GLY A 243 -20.39 -1.73 8.34
N GLY A 244 -19.71 -0.71 7.81
CA GLY A 244 -18.25 -0.56 7.88
C GLY A 244 -17.51 -1.18 6.70
N LEU A 245 -16.21 -0.89 6.61
CA LEU A 245 -15.39 -1.22 5.44
C LEU A 245 -14.81 -2.64 5.47
N PHE A 246 -14.61 -3.23 6.65
CA PHE A 246 -13.90 -4.51 6.75
C PHE A 246 -14.85 -5.69 6.46
N PRO A 247 -14.57 -6.52 5.45
CA PRO A 247 -15.47 -7.60 5.03
C PRO A 247 -15.45 -8.84 5.95
N GLY A 248 -14.60 -8.86 6.99
CA GLY A 248 -14.40 -10.03 7.85
C GLY A 248 -13.19 -10.85 7.44
N THR A 249 -13.19 -12.16 7.73
CA THR A 249 -12.06 -13.05 7.41
C THR A 249 -12.22 -13.69 6.04
N PRO A 250 -11.13 -14.02 5.32
CA PRO A 250 -11.22 -14.73 4.03
C PRO A 250 -11.59 -16.23 4.16
N LEU A 251 -11.62 -16.78 5.37
CA LEU A 251 -11.83 -18.22 5.63
C LEU A 251 -13.08 -18.83 4.96
N PRO A 252 -14.25 -18.16 4.93
CA PRO A 252 -15.45 -18.73 4.27
C PRO A 252 -15.27 -19.02 2.78
N TYR A 253 -14.36 -18.32 2.11
CA TYR A 253 -14.14 -18.43 0.66
C TYR A 253 -13.04 -19.42 0.29
N VAL A 254 -12.37 -20.03 1.27
CA VAL A 254 -11.25 -20.95 1.04
C VAL A 254 -11.72 -22.27 0.41
N SER A 255 -12.95 -22.72 0.69
CA SER A 255 -13.53 -23.94 0.09
C SER A 255 -13.68 -23.83 -1.42
N ASP A 256 -14.10 -22.66 -1.90
CA ASP A 256 -14.39 -22.40 -3.30
C ASP A 256 -13.19 -21.80 -4.05
N PHE A 257 -12.05 -21.66 -3.36
CA PHE A 257 -10.85 -21.07 -3.90
C PHE A 257 -10.23 -21.93 -5.01
N ARG A 258 -10.06 -21.32 -6.18
CA ARG A 258 -9.52 -21.95 -7.39
C ARG A 258 -7.99 -22.02 -7.39
N TRP A 259 -7.44 -22.99 -6.66
CA TRP A 259 -5.99 -23.22 -6.57
C TRP A 259 -5.31 -23.35 -7.94
N ASP A 260 -5.99 -23.90 -8.94
CA ASP A 260 -5.49 -24.01 -10.31
C ASP A 260 -5.22 -22.64 -10.96
N LEU A 261 -6.03 -21.62 -10.64
CA LEU A 261 -5.81 -20.25 -11.10
C LEU A 261 -4.68 -19.59 -10.33
N PHE A 262 -4.66 -19.73 -9.01
CA PHE A 262 -3.61 -19.17 -8.17
C PHE A 262 -2.22 -19.67 -8.57
N MET A 263 -2.08 -20.96 -8.87
CA MET A 263 -0.80 -21.56 -9.28
C MET A 263 -0.25 -20.99 -10.59
N LYS A 264 -1.09 -20.50 -11.50
CA LYS A 264 -0.63 -19.82 -12.73
C LYS A 264 0.12 -18.52 -12.43
N HIS A 265 -0.19 -17.87 -11.31
CA HIS A 265 0.46 -16.64 -10.86
C HIS A 265 1.65 -16.89 -9.93
N PHE A 266 1.94 -18.14 -9.57
CA PHE A 266 3.04 -18.49 -8.67
C PHE A 266 4.41 -17.91 -9.10
N PRO A 267 4.81 -17.90 -10.39
CA PRO A 267 6.07 -17.29 -10.81
C PRO A 267 6.16 -15.78 -10.49
N ALA A 268 5.06 -15.04 -10.65
CA ALA A 268 4.99 -13.62 -10.32
C ALA A 268 5.08 -13.41 -8.80
N ILE A 269 4.35 -14.22 -8.02
CA ILE A 269 4.42 -14.22 -6.55
C ILE A 269 5.82 -14.56 -6.05
N ALA A 270 6.50 -15.54 -6.66
CA ALA A 270 7.87 -15.91 -6.31
C ALA A 270 8.86 -14.77 -6.57
N THR A 271 8.74 -14.10 -7.71
CA THR A 271 9.55 -12.93 -8.04
C THR A 271 9.32 -11.80 -7.03
N MET A 272 8.06 -11.53 -6.71
CA MET A 272 7.64 -10.55 -5.72
C MET A 272 8.16 -10.85 -4.31
N MET A 273 8.15 -12.11 -3.86
CA MET A 273 8.74 -12.52 -2.58
C MET A 273 10.20 -12.10 -2.47
N VAL A 274 10.98 -12.36 -3.53
CA VAL A 274 12.39 -11.99 -3.59
C VAL A 274 12.56 -10.46 -3.55
N LEU A 275 11.76 -9.72 -4.31
CA LEU A 275 11.83 -8.26 -4.36
C LEU A 275 11.41 -7.60 -3.04
N ASN A 276 10.42 -8.16 -2.36
CA ASN A 276 10.07 -7.74 -1.01
C ASN A 276 11.24 -7.96 -0.04
N ALA A 277 11.97 -9.08 -0.14
CA ALA A 277 13.14 -9.30 0.71
C ALA A 277 14.24 -8.27 0.45
N ILE A 278 14.47 -7.88 -0.82
CA ILE A 278 15.41 -6.80 -1.16
C ILE A 278 14.96 -5.49 -0.50
N SER A 279 13.69 -5.17 -0.63
CA SER A 279 13.11 -3.92 -0.14
C SER A 279 13.19 -3.82 1.38
N VAL A 280 12.90 -4.91 2.10
CA VAL A 280 13.08 -5.00 3.55
C VAL A 280 14.53 -4.69 3.93
N LEU A 281 15.49 -5.35 3.29
CA LEU A 281 16.90 -5.18 3.64
C LEU A 281 17.44 -3.79 3.27
N PHE A 282 17.00 -3.21 2.16
CA PHE A 282 17.33 -1.84 1.79
C PHE A 282 16.72 -0.82 2.75
N ASN A 283 15.48 -1.02 3.18
CA ASN A 283 14.86 -0.15 4.16
C ASN A 283 15.56 -0.23 5.52
N TYR A 284 15.94 -1.43 5.98
CA TYR A 284 16.73 -1.55 7.21
C TYR A 284 18.11 -0.91 7.06
N SER A 285 18.85 -1.15 5.98
CA SER A 285 20.15 -0.50 5.78
C SER A 285 20.04 1.03 5.62
N GLY A 286 18.95 1.53 5.03
CA GLY A 286 18.64 2.96 5.03
C GLY A 286 18.39 3.50 6.43
N LEU A 287 17.66 2.73 7.26
CA LEU A 287 17.41 3.08 8.65
C LEU A 287 18.71 3.09 9.48
N GLU A 288 19.58 2.09 9.32
CA GLU A 288 20.90 1.99 9.99
C GLU A 288 21.72 3.28 9.78
N LEU A 289 21.73 3.81 8.57
CA LEU A 289 22.42 5.06 8.23
C LEU A 289 21.83 6.30 8.93
N ILE A 290 20.51 6.32 9.12
CA ILE A 290 19.78 7.43 9.73
C ILE A 290 19.96 7.40 11.25
N ILE A 291 19.74 6.24 11.88
CA ILE A 291 19.80 6.10 13.33
C ILE A 291 21.22 5.87 13.87
N LYS A 292 22.17 5.50 12.99
CA LYS A 292 23.57 5.17 13.29
C LYS A 292 23.72 3.98 14.25
N GLU A 293 22.90 2.94 14.02
CA GLU A 293 22.88 1.70 14.78
C GLU A 293 22.66 0.53 13.81
N ASP A 294 23.37 -0.59 14.02
CA ASP A 294 23.28 -1.79 13.18
C ASP A 294 22.11 -2.68 13.60
N PHE A 295 21.38 -3.25 12.63
CA PHE A 295 20.30 -4.21 12.88
C PHE A 295 20.74 -5.66 12.59
N ASP A 296 20.23 -6.60 13.39
CA ASP A 296 20.26 -8.01 13.04
C ASP A 296 19.22 -8.29 11.95
N LEU A 297 19.63 -8.14 10.69
CA LEU A 297 18.76 -8.33 9.51
C LEU A 297 18.09 -9.71 9.48
N ASP A 298 18.73 -10.75 10.01
CA ASP A 298 18.15 -12.09 10.07
C ASP A 298 17.01 -12.15 11.10
N LYS A 299 17.14 -11.42 12.21
CA LYS A 299 16.05 -11.24 13.19
C LYS A 299 14.92 -10.41 12.60
N GLU A 300 15.23 -9.31 11.92
CA GLU A 300 14.21 -8.46 11.30
C GLU A 300 13.42 -9.18 10.22
N LEU A 301 14.07 -10.02 9.41
CA LEU A 301 13.38 -10.88 8.45
C LEU A 301 12.43 -11.86 9.15
N ARG A 302 12.83 -12.49 10.25
CA ARG A 302 11.93 -13.39 11.01
C ARG A 302 10.74 -12.64 11.60
N LEU A 303 10.95 -11.47 12.19
CA LEU A 303 9.88 -10.64 12.75
C LEU A 303 8.91 -10.17 11.67
N THR A 304 9.43 -9.67 10.55
CA THR A 304 8.62 -9.30 9.39
C THR A 304 7.84 -10.51 8.88
N GLY A 305 8.46 -11.70 8.87
CA GLY A 305 7.82 -12.95 8.50
C GLY A 305 6.62 -13.30 9.38
N TYR A 306 6.78 -13.23 10.71
CA TYR A 306 5.70 -13.47 11.65
C TYR A 306 4.55 -12.46 11.51
N GLY A 307 4.87 -11.18 11.30
CA GLY A 307 3.87 -10.15 11.05
C GLY A 307 3.02 -10.46 9.81
N ASN A 308 3.65 -10.88 8.72
CA ASN A 308 2.95 -11.23 7.47
C ASN A 308 2.10 -12.50 7.59
N ILE A 309 2.55 -13.50 8.34
CA ILE A 309 1.74 -14.69 8.64
C ILE A 309 0.48 -14.30 9.43
N LEU A 310 0.65 -13.50 10.50
CA LEU A 310 -0.46 -13.03 11.32
C LEU A 310 -1.47 -12.21 10.50
N ALA A 311 -0.97 -11.24 9.74
CA ALA A 311 -1.78 -10.37 8.91
C ALA A 311 -2.49 -11.15 7.78
N GLY A 312 -1.82 -12.16 7.21
CA GLY A 312 -2.38 -13.01 6.17
C GLY A 312 -3.59 -13.83 6.62
N PHE A 313 -3.68 -14.25 7.89
CA PHE A 313 -4.89 -14.89 8.43
C PHE A 313 -6.11 -13.95 8.45
N ALA A 314 -5.89 -12.64 8.54
CA ALA A 314 -6.95 -11.64 8.40
C ALA A 314 -7.23 -11.24 6.94
N GLY A 315 -6.56 -11.89 5.97
CA GLY A 315 -6.73 -11.61 4.55
C GLY A 315 -6.07 -10.32 4.07
N THR A 316 -5.03 -9.86 4.79
CA THR A 316 -4.38 -8.58 4.47
C THR A 316 -3.12 -8.80 3.64
N PRO A 317 -2.78 -7.87 2.73
CA PRO A 317 -1.63 -8.01 1.85
C PRO A 317 -0.31 -7.94 2.62
N PRO A 318 0.78 -8.47 2.02
CA PRO A 318 2.08 -8.41 2.65
C PRO A 318 2.54 -6.99 2.96
N GLY A 319 3.22 -6.84 4.10
CA GLY A 319 3.74 -5.57 4.58
C GLY A 319 5.17 -5.71 5.12
N TYR A 320 5.89 -4.62 5.14
CA TYR A 320 7.23 -4.53 5.72
C TYR A 320 7.50 -3.10 6.20
N ILE A 321 8.70 -2.87 6.72
CA ILE A 321 9.09 -1.59 7.32
C ILE A 321 8.90 -0.41 6.35
N THR A 322 8.30 0.66 6.87
CA THR A 322 8.10 1.93 6.18
C THR A 322 9.23 2.90 6.54
N LEU A 323 10.29 2.95 5.72
CA LEU A 323 11.50 3.74 6.02
C LEU A 323 11.20 5.23 6.15
N SER A 324 10.39 5.81 5.24
CA SER A 324 10.08 7.24 5.23
C SER A 324 9.37 7.67 6.52
N GLU A 325 8.36 6.92 6.93
CA GLU A 325 7.54 7.14 8.12
C GLU A 325 8.35 6.93 9.41
N THR A 326 9.18 5.88 9.44
CA THR A 326 10.11 5.60 10.56
C THR A 326 11.15 6.71 10.71
N SER A 327 11.70 7.19 9.59
CA SER A 327 12.70 8.27 9.57
C SER A 327 12.09 9.61 9.93
N MET A 328 10.87 9.88 9.47
CA MET A 328 10.13 11.07 9.87
C MET A 328 9.87 11.07 11.38
N ALA A 329 9.42 9.95 11.95
CA ALA A 329 9.25 9.80 13.40
C ALA A 329 10.56 10.11 14.15
N TYR A 330 11.66 9.55 13.68
CA TYR A 330 12.99 9.80 14.24
C TYR A 330 13.38 11.28 14.20
N ASN A 331 13.16 11.95 13.06
CA ASN A 331 13.50 13.35 12.84
C ASN A 331 12.62 14.33 13.62
N ILE A 332 11.36 13.98 13.91
CA ILE A 332 10.47 14.74 14.82
C ILE A 332 10.99 14.67 16.27
N GLY A 333 11.83 13.69 16.60
CA GLY A 333 12.32 13.45 17.95
C GLY A 333 11.50 12.42 18.72
N ALA A 334 10.61 11.66 18.05
CA ALA A 334 9.93 10.54 18.71
C ALA A 334 10.96 9.50 19.15
N ARG A 335 10.79 8.95 20.35
CA ARG A 335 11.71 7.93 20.92
C ARG A 335 10.98 6.77 21.60
N THR A 336 9.65 6.79 21.60
CA THR A 336 8.81 5.73 22.16
C THR A 336 8.03 5.05 21.04
N ARG A 337 7.54 3.84 21.34
CA ARG A 337 6.56 3.14 20.51
C ARG A 337 5.22 3.88 20.53
#